data_AF-A0A519IKH2-F1
#
_entry.id   AF-A0A519IKH2-F1
#
_cell.length_a   1.000
_cell.length_b   1.000
_cell.length_c   1.000
_cell.angle_alpha   90.00
_cell.angle_beta   90.00
_cell.angle_gamma   90.00
#
_symmetry.space_group_name_H-M   'P 1'
#
loop_
_entity.id
_entity.type
_entity.pdbx_description
1 polymer ?
#
loop_
_entity_poly.entity_id
_entity_poly.type
_entity_poly.pdbx_seq_one_letter_code
_entity_poly.pdbx_strand_id
1 'polypeptide(L)' 'MLKLEPRPQGSKLWTYGSPLLALAFTVLIGVALFMALGKDPVRGLQVFFWEPIKSQYAIGELMVKATPLLLIALGLAVC' A
#
# COMPACT_ATOMS: atom_id res chain seq x y z
N MET A 1 20.59 -3.33 27.10
CA MET A 1 19.21 -2.80 27.02
C MET A 1 19.15 -1.87 25.82
N LEU A 2 18.29 -2.15 24.84
CA LEU A 2 18.06 -1.25 23.71
C LEU A 2 17.37 0.01 24.25
N LYS A 3 18.05 1.16 24.19
CA LYS A 3 17.53 2.45 24.64
C LYS A 3 16.90 3.15 23.44
N LEU A 4 15.58 3.25 23.43
CA LEU A 4 14.84 3.97 22.38
C LEU A 4 14.98 5.47 22.67
N GLU A 5 15.86 6.15 21.95
CA GLU A 5 15.96 7.61 22.01
C GLU A 5 15.03 8.26 20.97
N PRO A 6 14.17 9.22 21.35
CA PRO A 6 13.34 9.96 20.41
C PRO A 6 14.23 10.62 19.34
N ARG A 7 13.95 10.35 18.06
CA ARG A 7 14.71 10.97 16.99
C ARG A 7 14.31 12.46 16.87
N PRO A 8 15.24 13.42 17.02
CA PRO A 8 14.93 14.85 17.00
C PRO A 8 14.54 15.36 15.60
N GLN A 9 14.93 14.65 14.54
CA GLN A 9 14.50 14.95 13.17
C GLN A 9 14.13 13.66 12.42
N GLY A 10 13.00 13.71 11.72
CA GLY A 10 12.60 12.66 10.78
C GLY A 10 13.62 12.54 9.65
N SER A 11 14.00 11.30 9.32
CA SER A 11 14.91 11.06 8.21
C SER A 11 14.21 11.33 6.87
N LYS A 12 14.66 12.35 6.14
CA LYS A 12 14.17 12.67 4.78
C LYS A 12 14.29 11.48 3.82
N LEU A 13 15.30 10.64 4.01
CA LEU A 13 15.54 9.44 3.20
C LEU A 13 14.45 8.39 3.43
N TRP A 14 13.97 8.26 4.67
CA TRP A 14 12.93 7.30 5.02
C TRP A 14 11.51 7.81 4.76
N THR A 15 11.32 9.12 4.58
CA THR A 15 10.04 9.70 4.11
C THR A 15 9.64 9.15 2.75
N TYR A 16 10.59 8.94 1.84
CA TYR A 16 10.35 8.34 0.52
C TYR A 16 10.72 6.85 0.46
N GLY A 17 11.65 6.41 1.30
CA GLY A 17 12.03 5.01 1.39
C GLY A 17 10.92 4.13 1.95
N SER A 18 10.19 4.60 2.98
CA SER A 18 9.16 3.78 3.62
C SER A 18 7.96 3.47 2.71
N PRO A 19 7.39 4.41 1.93
CA PRO A 19 6.29 4.09 1.03
C PRO A 19 6.74 3.19 -0.12
N LEU A 20 7.95 3.40 -0.64
CA LEU A 20 8.50 2.58 -1.72
C LEU A 20 8.74 1.14 -1.28
N LEU A 21 9.30 0.93 -0.09
CA LEU A 21 9.46 -0.40 0.49
C LEU A 21 8.11 -1.05 0.78
N ALA A 22 7.15 -0.32 1.33
CA ALA A 22 5.80 -0.84 1.57
C ALA A 22 5.15 -1.32 0.27
N LEU A 23 5.27 -0.55 -0.82
CA LEU A 23 4.78 -0.93 -2.14
C LEU A 23 5.47 -2.20 -2.66
N ALA A 24 6.80 -2.26 -2.58
CA ALA A 24 7.58 -3.42 -3.01
C ALA A 24 7.17 -4.69 -2.26
N PHE A 25 7.04 -4.63 -0.94
CA PHE A 25 6.60 -5.76 -0.13
C PHE A 25 5.16 -6.17 -0.45
N THR A 26 4.25 -5.21 -0.65
CA THR A 26 2.85 -5.50 -1.00
C THR A 26 2.75 -6.26 -2.31
N VAL A 27 3.50 -5.83 -3.34
CA VAL A 27 3.54 -6.52 -4.64
C VAL A 27 4.16 -7.92 -4.49
N LEU A 28 5.27 -8.05 -3.78
CA LEU A 28 5.97 -9.33 -3.60
C LEU A 28 5.07 -10.35 -2.89
N ILE A 29 4.40 -9.93 -1.81
CA ILE A 29 3.44 -10.76 -1.09
C ILE A 29 2.24 -11.12 -1.98
N GLY A 30 1.70 -10.16 -2.73
CA GLY A 30 0.59 -10.42 -3.66
C GLY A 30 0.95 -11.47 -4.72
N VAL A 31 2.13 -11.35 -5.33
CA VAL A 31 2.66 -12.33 -6.29
C VAL A 31 2.82 -13.70 -5.65
N ALA A 32 3.41 -13.77 -4.44
CA ALA A 32 3.56 -15.03 -3.71
C ALA A 32 2.21 -15.68 -3.40
N LEU A 33 1.21 -14.90 -2.99
CA LEU A 33 -0.16 -15.36 -2.74
C LEU A 33 -0.80 -15.94 -4.00
N PHE A 34 -0.74 -15.23 -5.13
CA PHE A 34 -1.31 -15.71 -6.39
C PHE A 34 -0.62 -16.98 -6.89
N MET A 35 0.71 -17.06 -6.76
CA MET A 35 1.47 -18.28 -7.08
C MET A 35 1.06 -19.45 -6.18
N ALA A 36 0.91 -19.23 -4.86
CA ALA A 36 0.45 -20.25 -3.92
C ALA A 36 -0.98 -20.73 -4.24
N LEU A 37 -1.82 -19.84 -4.79
CA LEU A 37 -3.17 -20.16 -5.25
C LEU A 37 -3.21 -20.85 -6.63
N GLY A 38 -2.06 -21.07 -7.27
CA GLY A 38 -1.96 -21.63 -8.62
C GLY A 38 -2.52 -20.70 -9.71
N LYS A 39 -2.69 -19.41 -9.43
CA LYS A 39 -3.15 -18.41 -10.39
C LYS A 39 -1.96 -17.65 -10.99
N ASP A 40 -2.13 -17.16 -12.21
CA ASP A 40 -1.14 -16.29 -12.84
C ASP A 40 -0.97 -15.00 -12.01
N PRO A 41 0.21 -14.74 -11.43
CA PRO A 41 0.44 -13.58 -10.57
C PRO A 41 0.37 -12.26 -11.35
N VAL A 42 0.77 -12.26 -12.63
CA VAL A 42 0.73 -11.06 -13.48
C VAL A 42 -0.73 -10.69 -13.74
N ARG A 43 -1.56 -11.68 -14.02
CA ARG A 43 -2.99 -11.44 -14.23
C ARG A 43 -3.71 -11.04 -12.94
N GLY A 44 -3.35 -11.64 -11.81
CA GLY A 44 -3.86 -11.23 -10.49
C GLY A 44 -3.52 -9.78 -10.16
N LEU A 45 -2.28 -9.35 -10.40
CA LEU A 45 -1.86 -7.96 -10.24
C LEU A 45 -2.59 -7.02 -11.22
N GLN A 46 -2.77 -7.41 -12.48
CA GLN A 46 -3.53 -6.61 -13.46
C GLN A 46 -4.97 -6.40 -13.03
N VAL A 47 -5.65 -7.43 -12.53
CA VAL A 47 -7.01 -7.30 -12.01
C VAL A 47 -7.05 -6.36 -10.81
N PHE A 48 -6.08 -6.45 -9.89
CA PHE A 48 -6.06 -5.59 -8.70
C PHE A 48 -5.67 -4.14 -8.96
N PHE A 49 -4.74 -3.88 -9.88
CA PHE A 49 -4.21 -2.53 -10.14
C PHE A 49 -4.80 -1.87 -11.38
N TRP A 50 -5.10 -2.62 -12.45
CA TRP A 50 -5.47 -2.07 -13.75
C TRP A 50 -6.98 -1.97 -13.96
N GLU A 51 -7.73 -3.01 -13.62
CA GLU A 51 -9.20 -3.00 -13.78
C GLU A 51 -9.91 -1.86 -13.02
N PRO A 52 -9.53 -1.51 -11.78
CA PRO A 52 -10.19 -0.44 -11.04
C PRO A 52 -9.97 0.95 -11.63
N ILE A 53 -8.85 1.15 -12.34
CA ILE A 53 -8.47 2.44 -12.93
C ILE A 53 -9.09 2.61 -14.32
N LYS A 54 -9.40 1.51 -15.02
CA LYS A 54 -9.88 1.55 -16.40
C LYS A 54 -11.31 2.07 -16.56
N SER A 55 -12.12 2.06 -15.50
CA SER A 55 -13.53 2.50 -15.54
C SER A 55 -13.80 3.62 -14.56
N GLN A 56 -14.46 4.68 -15.04
CA GLN A 56 -14.83 5.84 -14.22
C GLN A 56 -15.78 5.46 -13.05
N TYR A 57 -16.60 4.43 -13.25
CA TYR A 57 -17.43 3.86 -12.19
C TYR A 57 -16.58 3.12 -11.14
N ALA A 58 -15.61 2.32 -11.59
CA ALA A 58 -14.73 1.57 -10.69
C ALA A 58 -13.82 2.50 -9.89
N ILE A 59 -13.40 3.64 -10.46
CA ILE A 59 -12.72 4.71 -9.73
C ILE A 59 -13.63 5.26 -8.62
N GLY A 60 -14.91 5.51 -8.92
CA GLY A 60 -15.88 5.95 -7.90
C GLY A 60 -16.02 4.94 -6.75
N GLU A 61 -16.16 3.66 -7.08
CA GLU A 61 -16.27 2.60 -6.07
C GLU A 61 -14.99 2.44 -5.25
N LEU A 62 -13.83 2.55 -5.91
CA LEU A 62 -12.52 2.55 -5.27
C LEU A 62 -12.40 3.72 -4.28
N MET A 63 -12.80 4.92 -4.67
CA MET A 63 -12.73 6.11 -3.82
C MET A 63 -13.66 6.00 -2.61
N VAL A 64 -14.89 5.47 -2.79
CA VAL A 64 -15.82 5.25 -1.67
C VAL A 64 -15.22 4.30 -0.62
N LYS A 65 -14.48 3.26 -1.06
CA LYS A 65 -13.81 2.30 -0.18
C LYS A 65 -12.52 2.86 0.42
N ALA A 66 -11.72 3.60 -0.36
CA ALA A 66 -10.41 4.10 0.05
C ALA A 66 -10.50 5.30 0.99
N THR A 67 -11.47 6.19 0.81
CA THR A 67 -11.64 7.43 1.60
C THR A 67 -11.64 7.19 3.12
N PRO A 68 -12.45 6.28 3.69
CA PRO A 68 -12.43 6.05 5.14
C PRO A 68 -11.08 5.51 5.64
N LEU A 69 -10.42 4.63 4.88
CA LEU A 69 -9.09 4.12 5.25
C LEU A 69 -8.02 5.22 5.23
N LEU A 70 -8.08 6.12 4.25
CA LEU A 70 -7.20 7.28 4.16
C LEU A 70 -7.41 8.24 5.34
N LEU A 71 -8.66 8.49 5.74
CA LEU A 71 -8.96 9.33 6.90
C LEU A 71 -8.40 8.73 8.21
N ILE A 72 -8.52 7.41 8.39
CA ILE A 72 -7.93 6.71 9.54
C ILE A 72 -6.39 6.84 9.52
N ALA A 73 -5.77 6.59 8.37
CA ALA A 73 -4.32 6.69 8.22
C ALA A 73 -3.81 8.12 8.48
N LEU A 74 -4.52 9.14 7.99
CA LEU A 74 -4.21 10.54 8.27
C LEU A 74 -4.34 10.87 9.75
N GLY A 75 -5.40 10.38 10.43
CA GLY A 75 -5.57 10.55 11.86
C GLY A 75 -4.42 9.95 12.68
N LEU A 76 -3.96 8.75 12.31
CA LEU A 76 -2.83 8.08 12.96
C LEU A 76 -1.48 8.74 12.66
N ALA A 77 -1.32 9.36 11.49
CA ALA A 77 -0.06 10.00 11.09
C ALA A 77 0.20 11.35 11.81
N VAL A 78 -0.85 11.97 12.37
CA VAL A 78 -0.77 13.26 13.09
C VAL A 78 -0.47 13.06 14.59
N CYS A 79 -0.59 11.83 15.11
CA CYS A 79 -0.24 11.46 16.49
C CYS A 79 1.20 10.92 16.58
#